data_AF-A0A3A8UZY9-F1
#
_entry.id   AF-A0A3A8UZY9-F1
#
_cell.length_a   1.000
_cell.length_b   1.000
_cell.length_c   1.000
_cell.angle_alpha   90.00
_cell.angle_beta   90.00
_cell.angle_gamma   90.00
#
_symmetry.space_group_name_H-M   'P 1'
#
loop_
_entity.id
_entity.type
_entity.pdbx_description
1 polymer ?
#
loop_
_entity_poly.entity_id
_entity_poly.type
_entity_poly.pdbx_seq_one_letter_code
_entity_poly.pdbx_strand_id
1 'polypeptide(L)' 'MVDQEALDKIEKLLQRYKHNWGKEVDLNAVPLGMSQEKFVVVMERICETGESVLVGWDKCFIDTLSG' A
#
# COMPACT_ATOMS: atom_id res chain seq x y z
N MET A 1 14.53 0.97 11.25
CA MET A 1 13.96 0.08 12.28
C MET A 1 12.80 -0.63 11.65
N VAL A 2 12.62 -1.92 11.90
CA VAL A 2 11.49 -2.69 11.38
C VAL A 2 10.34 -2.56 12.38
N ASP A 3 9.17 -2.14 11.93
CA ASP A 3 7.92 -2.16 12.68
C ASP A 3 7.21 -3.49 12.41
N GLN A 4 7.17 -4.34 13.43
CA GLN A 4 6.55 -5.67 13.34
C GLN A 4 5.04 -5.59 13.16
N GLU A 5 4.37 -4.61 13.76
CA GLU A 5 2.92 -4.44 13.64
C GLU A 5 2.56 -4.04 12.21
N ALA A 6 3.34 -3.14 11.62
CA ALA A 6 3.18 -2.75 10.22
C ALA A 6 3.39 -3.95 9.29
N LEU A 7 4.41 -4.78 9.53
CA LEU A 7 4.64 -6.00 8.75
C LEU A 7 3.47 -6.99 8.82
N ASP A 8 2.94 -7.26 10.02
CA ASP A 8 1.81 -8.17 10.21
C ASP A 8 0.54 -7.68 9.49
N LYS A 9 0.34 -6.35 9.45
CA LYS A 9 -0.75 -5.71 8.68
C LYS A 9 -0.53 -5.84 7.18
N ILE A 10 0.69 -5.58 6.70
CA ILE A 10 1.05 -5.71 5.29
C ILE A 10 0.77 -7.14 4.80
N GLU A 11 1.18 -8.16 5.56
CA GLU A 11 0.96 -9.55 5.17
C GLU A 11 -0.54 -9.86 4.99
N LYS A 12 -1.39 -9.44 5.94
CA LYS A 12 -2.85 -9.61 5.84
C LYS A 12 -3.44 -8.88 4.62
N LEU A 13 -2.96 -7.67 4.33
CA LEU A 13 -3.42 -6.89 3.18
C LEU A 13 -2.98 -7.50 1.85
N LEU A 14 -1.77 -8.05 1.76
CA LEU A 14 -1.31 -8.77 0.57
C LEU A 14 -2.17 -10.02 0.30
N GLN A 15 -2.54 -10.77 1.35
CA GLN A 15 -3.46 -11.91 1.21
C GLN A 15 -4.85 -11.45 0.77
N ARG A 16 -5.37 -10.36 1.34
CA ARG A 16 -6.67 -9.78 0.92
C ARG A 16 -6.64 -9.33 -0.53
N TYR A 17 -5.57 -8.67 -0.97
CA TYR A 17 -5.41 -8.25 -2.36
C TYR A 17 -5.39 -9.47 -3.29
N LYS A 18 -4.60 -10.50 -2.96
CA LYS A 18 -4.54 -11.75 -3.73
C LYS A 18 -5.91 -12.43 -3.82
N HIS A 19 -6.68 -12.42 -2.74
CA HIS A 19 -8.05 -12.95 -2.73
C HIS A 19 -9.00 -12.16 -3.64
N ASN A 20 -8.97 -10.83 -3.57
CA ASN A 20 -9.87 -9.96 -4.33
C ASN A 20 -9.59 -9.96 -5.84
N TRP A 21 -8.31 -9.99 -6.24
CA TRP A 21 -7.91 -9.82 -7.66
C TRP A 21 -7.27 -11.05 -8.30
N GLY A 22 -7.04 -12.14 -7.55
CA GLY A 22 -6.43 -13.38 -8.06
C GLY A 22 -4.96 -13.24 -8.48
N LYS A 23 -4.28 -12.16 -8.09
CA LYS A 23 -2.89 -11.85 -8.45
C LYS A 23 -2.14 -11.22 -7.29
N GLU A 24 -0.82 -11.29 -7.33
CA GLU A 24 0.04 -10.67 -6.32
C GLU A 24 0.20 -9.17 -6.58
N VAL A 25 0.47 -8.41 -5.51
CA VAL A 25 0.82 -6.98 -5.63
C VAL A 25 2.18 -6.86 -6.28
N ASP A 26 2.31 -5.97 -7.25
CA ASP A 26 3.62 -5.63 -7.81
C ASP A 26 4.38 -4.73 -6.84
N LEU A 27 5.22 -5.35 -6.00
CA LEU A 27 6.04 -4.65 -5.02
C LEU A 27 7.18 -3.85 -5.66
N ASN A 28 7.50 -4.07 -6.96
CA ASN A 28 8.48 -3.25 -7.66
C ASN A 28 7.95 -1.85 -7.96
N ALA A 29 6.63 -1.66 -7.92
CA ALA A 29 5.99 -0.36 -8.10
C ALA A 29 5.98 0.49 -6.81
N VAL A 30 6.51 -0.02 -5.69
CA VAL A 30 6.56 0.71 -4.42
C VAL A 30 7.66 1.78 -4.50
N PRO A 31 7.35 3.07 -4.31
CA PRO A 31 8.33 4.15 -4.28
C PRO A 31 9.44 3.94 -3.26
N LEU A 32 10.68 4.23 -3.66
CA LEU A 32 11.83 4.21 -2.77
C LEU A 32 11.64 5.23 -1.62
N GLY A 33 11.95 4.81 -0.39
CA GLY A 33 11.82 5.64 0.80
C GLY A 33 10.41 5.67 1.41
N MET A 34 9.46 4.90 0.87
CA MET A 34 8.18 4.67 1.54
C MET A 34 8.41 3.91 2.87
N SER A 35 7.82 4.40 3.96
CA SER A 35 7.85 3.70 5.24
C SER A 35 6.81 2.57 5.29
N GLN A 36 6.97 1.62 6.21
CA GLN A 36 6.06 0.48 6.35
C GLN A 36 4.63 0.94 6.68
N GLU A 37 4.48 1.96 7.51
CA GLU A 37 3.19 2.53 7.91
C GLU A 37 2.50 3.21 6.72
N LYS A 38 3.26 3.94 5.89
CA LYS A 38 2.70 4.53 4.66
C LYS A 38 2.27 3.44 3.68
N PHE A 39 3.01 2.35 3.59
CA PHE A 39 2.64 1.22 2.73
C PHE A 39 1.35 0.56 3.20
N VAL A 40 1.14 0.40 4.51
CA VAL A 40 -0.14 -0.08 5.08
C VAL A 40 -1.31 0.78 4.59
N VAL A 41 -1.21 2.10 4.72
CA VAL A 41 -2.28 3.04 4.30
C VAL A 41 -2.60 2.89 2.80
N VAL A 42 -1.58 2.82 1.95
CA VAL A 42 -1.75 2.62 0.50
C VAL A 42 -2.44 1.27 0.22
N MET A 43 -1.99 0.21 0.89
CA MET A 43 -2.53 -1.15 0.71
C MET A 43 -3.98 -1.29 1.19
N GLU A 44 -4.35 -0.64 2.30
CA GLU A 44 -5.73 -0.57 2.77
C GLU A 44 -6.63 0.07 1.72
N ARG A 45 -6.23 1.24 1.21
CA ARG A 45 -6.97 1.96 0.17
C ARG A 45 -7.15 1.12 -1.09
N ILE A 46 -6.11 0.47 -1.56
CA ILE A 46 -6.18 -0.40 -2.75
C ILE A 46 -7.13 -1.57 -2.52
N CYS A 47 -7.06 -2.21 -1.34
CA CYS A 47 -7.96 -3.30 -0.99
C CYS A 47 -9.43 -2.88 -0.93
N GLU A 48 -9.72 -1.61 -0.63
CA GLU A 48 -11.06 -1.06 -0.56
C GLU A 48 -11.59 -0.55 -1.91
N THR A 49 -10.72 0.00 -2.74
CA THR A 49 -11.13 0.74 -3.96
C THR A 49 -10.78 0.04 -5.26
N GLY A 50 -9.82 -0.89 -5.25
CA GLY A 50 -9.25 -1.50 -6.45
C GLY A 50 -8.32 -0.59 -7.26
N GLU A 51 -7.90 0.55 -6.71
CA GLU A 51 -6.89 1.43 -7.31
C GLU A 51 -5.51 0.74 -7.39
N SER A 52 -4.56 1.31 -8.14
CA SER A 52 -3.17 0.81 -8.18
C SER A 52 -2.33 1.38 -7.03
N VAL A 53 -1.16 0.79 -6.75
CA VAL A 53 -0.20 1.27 -5.73
C VAL A 53 0.20 2.72 -5.96
N LEU A 54 0.48 3.10 -7.20
CA LEU A 54 0.84 4.48 -7.55
C LEU A 54 -0.31 5.46 -7.31
N VAL A 55 -1.53 5.11 -7.75
CA VAL A 55 -2.72 5.96 -7.51
C VAL A 55 -3.01 6.11 -6.01
N GLY A 56 -2.87 5.01 -5.26
CA GLY A 56 -3.03 5.04 -3.81
C GLY A 56 -1.98 5.92 -3.13
N TRP A 57 -0.71 5.80 -3.53
CA TRP A 57 0.38 6.63 -3.03
C TRP A 57 0.16 8.13 -3.31
N ASP A 58 -0.16 8.48 -4.55
CA ASP A 58 -0.34 9.87 -4.97
C ASP A 58 -1.44 10.55 -4.14
N LYS A 59 -2.59 9.87 -3.99
CA LYS A 59 -3.74 10.37 -3.22
C LYS A 59 -3.50 10.42 -1.72
N CYS A 60 -2.70 9.50 -1.17
CA CYS A 60 -2.44 9.46 0.26
C CYS A 60 -1.33 10.43 0.69
N PHE A 61 -0.36 10.75 -0.19
CA PHE A 61 0.88 11.40 0.25
C PHE A 61 1.46 12.47 -0.68
N ILE A 62 1.02 12.57 -1.94
CA ILE A 62 1.51 13.61 -2.86
C ILE A 62 0.55 14.81 -2.93
N ASP A 63 -0.76 14.60 -2.88
CA ASP A 63 -1.74 15.71 -2.90
C ASP A 63 -1.60 16.70 -1.72
N THR A 64 -0.84 16.36 -0.68
CA THR A 64 -0.49 17.28 0.42
C THR A 64 0.64 18.27 0.11
N LEU A 65 1.31 18.19 -1.04
CA LEU A 65 2.40 19.12 -1.42
C LEU A 65 1.95 20.24 -2.38
N SER A 66 0.66 20.28 -2.74
CA SER A 66 0.09 21.25 -3.68
C SER A 66 -0.74 22.36 -3.00
N GLY A 67 -0.70 22.46 -1.67
CA GLY A 67 -1.46 23.42 -0.87
C GLY A 67 -0.58 24.37 -0.07
#